data_AF-A0A075AJU6-F1
#
_entry.id   AF-A0A075AJU6-F1
#
_cell.length_a   1.000
_cell.length_b   1.000
_cell.length_c   1.000
_cell.angle_alpha   90.00
_cell.angle_beta   90.00
_cell.angle_gamma   90.00
#
_symmetry.space_group_name_H-M   'P 1'
#
loop_
_entity.id
_entity.type
_entity.pdbx_description
1 polymer ?
#
loop_
_entity_poly.entity_id
_entity_poly.type
_entity_poly.pdbx_seq_one_letter_code
_entity_poly.pdbx_strand_id
1 'polypeptide(L)'
;MPAKKKPSRERKSNLKSRRAPGPYALFVSSMRKNYSGSFTQFSKCCAATWRQLSESEKEKFRKKAKKQQKKPGRKHEPKSLAFLRFVSRTYDCLRRKHPEWPSKKIREQLMKNYQKIKCKCVKKK
;
A
#
# COMPACT_ATOMS: atom_id res chain seq x y z
N MET A 1 -25.66 23.36 -17.93
CA MET A 1 -24.32 23.32 -17.30
C MET A 1 -23.86 21.87 -17.17
N PRO A 2 -22.93 21.37 -17.99
CA PRO A 2 -22.54 19.95 -17.95
C PRO A 2 -21.65 19.64 -16.73
N ALA A 3 -22.07 18.65 -15.95
CA ALA A 3 -21.34 18.13 -14.80
C ALA A 3 -19.97 17.55 -15.24
N LYS A 4 -18.89 18.15 -14.73
CA LYS A 4 -17.51 17.70 -14.99
C LYS A 4 -17.32 16.29 -14.40
N LYS A 5 -17.23 15.27 -15.27
CA LYS A 5 -16.84 13.91 -14.91
C LYS A 5 -15.43 13.93 -14.30
N LYS A 6 -15.31 13.42 -13.06
CA LYS A 6 -14.02 13.26 -12.36
C LYS A 6 -13.15 12.27 -13.15
N PRO A 7 -11.89 12.62 -13.50
CA PRO A 7 -11.02 11.70 -14.20
C PRO A 7 -10.74 10.46 -13.33
N SER A 8 -10.79 9.31 -14.00
CA SER A 8 -10.61 7.97 -13.45
C SER A 8 -9.29 7.88 -12.67
N ARG A 9 -9.35 7.20 -11.51
CA ARG A 9 -8.18 6.83 -10.70
C ARG A 9 -7.28 5.90 -11.51
N GLU A 10 -6.37 6.44 -12.31
CA GLU A 10 -5.31 5.65 -12.89
C GLU A 10 -4.29 5.22 -11.84
N ARG A 11 -3.81 4.00 -12.06
CA ARG A 11 -3.23 3.07 -11.10
C ARG A 11 -1.90 3.59 -10.56
N LYS A 12 -1.93 4.24 -9.39
CA LYS A 12 -0.73 4.28 -8.54
C LYS A 12 -0.40 2.82 -8.18
N SER A 13 0.73 2.32 -8.67
CA SER A 13 1.32 1.05 -8.26
C SER A 13 1.49 1.04 -6.73
N ASN A 14 0.47 0.52 -6.06
CA ASN A 14 0.43 0.37 -4.61
C ASN A 14 1.31 -0.83 -4.26
N LEU A 15 2.63 -0.63 -4.20
CA LEU A 15 3.53 -1.52 -3.44
C LEU A 15 3.33 -1.29 -1.92
N LYS A 16 2.08 -1.12 -1.48
CA LYS A 16 1.75 -1.17 -0.06
C LYS A 16 1.84 -2.63 0.35
N SER A 17 2.56 -2.91 1.42
CA SER A 17 2.54 -4.22 2.04
C SER A 17 1.07 -4.63 2.23
N ARG A 18 0.70 -5.80 1.70
CA ARG A 18 -0.68 -6.30 1.83
C ARG A 18 -0.96 -6.41 3.33
N ARG A 19 -2.05 -5.79 3.78
CA ARG A 19 -2.49 -5.90 5.17
C ARG A 19 -2.69 -7.38 5.51
N ALA A 20 -2.26 -7.79 6.70
CA ALA A 20 -2.51 -9.14 7.18
C ALA A 20 -4.04 -9.39 7.23
N PRO A 21 -4.50 -10.60 6.88
CA PRO A 21 -5.91 -10.93 6.89
C PRO A 21 -6.49 -10.84 8.32
N GLY A 22 -7.67 -10.24 8.43
CA GLY A 22 -8.41 -10.14 9.69
C GLY A 22 -8.99 -11.50 10.14
N PRO A 23 -9.56 -11.58 11.35
CA PRO A 23 -10.10 -12.82 11.91
C PRO A 23 -11.19 -13.45 11.03
N TYR A 24 -12.11 -12.65 10.51
CA TYR A 24 -13.15 -13.12 9.59
C TYR A 24 -12.56 -13.64 8.27
N ALA A 25 -11.54 -12.97 7.72
CA ALA A 25 -10.89 -13.42 6.49
C ALA A 25 -10.20 -14.78 6.65
N LEU A 26 -9.63 -15.05 7.84
CA LEU A 26 -9.07 -16.36 8.16
C LEU A 26 -10.14 -17.44 8.25
N PHE A 27 -11.29 -17.13 8.84
CA PHE A 27 -12.43 -18.03 8.90
C PHE A 27 -12.99 -18.36 7.51
N VAL A 28 -13.23 -17.34 6.68
CA VAL A 28 -13.68 -17.53 5.30
C VAL A 28 -12.67 -18.36 4.51
N SER A 29 -11.37 -18.12 4.71
CA SER A 29 -10.32 -18.92 4.07
C SER A 29 -10.32 -20.39 4.52
N SER A 30 -10.72 -20.69 5.75
CA SER A 30 -10.88 -22.07 6.20
C SER A 30 -12.13 -22.74 5.62
N MET A 31 -13.26 -22.04 5.54
CA MET A 31 -14.49 -22.59 4.95
C MET A 31 -14.37 -22.79 3.44
N ARG A 32 -13.61 -21.93 2.75
CA ARG A 32 -13.47 -21.98 1.29
C ARG A 32 -12.91 -23.32 0.80
N LYS A 33 -12.09 -24.00 1.60
CA LYS A 33 -11.51 -25.30 1.23
C LYS A 33 -12.56 -26.40 1.04
N ASN A 34 -13.71 -26.27 1.69
CA ASN A 34 -14.75 -27.29 1.73
C ASN A 34 -15.99 -26.90 0.90
N TYR A 35 -15.94 -25.79 0.14
CA TYR A 35 -17.09 -25.27 -0.58
C TYR A 35 -16.80 -25.16 -2.08
N SER A 36 -17.64 -25.81 -2.89
CA SER A 36 -17.51 -25.88 -4.36
C SER A 36 -18.60 -25.11 -5.13
N GLY A 37 -19.42 -24.31 -4.45
CA GLY A 37 -20.53 -23.57 -5.07
C GLY A 37 -20.22 -22.13 -5.50
N SER A 38 -21.29 -21.36 -5.78
CA SER A 38 -21.21 -19.95 -6.18
C SER A 38 -20.61 -19.06 -5.08
N PHE A 39 -19.73 -18.13 -5.47
CA PHE A 39 -19.10 -17.18 -4.55
C PHE A 39 -20.12 -16.32 -3.78
N THR A 40 -21.22 -15.92 -4.43
CA THR A 40 -22.24 -15.07 -3.81
C THR A 40 -22.98 -15.81 -2.70
N GLN A 41 -23.32 -17.07 -2.91
CA GLN A 41 -23.93 -17.93 -1.90
C GLN A 41 -22.94 -18.24 -0.78
N PHE A 42 -21.70 -18.58 -1.14
CA PHE A 42 -20.61 -18.79 -0.18
C PHE A 42 -20.45 -17.62 0.78
N SER A 43 -20.40 -16.40 0.25
CA SER A 43 -20.20 -15.19 1.06
C SER A 43 -21.37 -14.96 2.02
N LYS A 44 -22.61 -15.21 1.59
CA LYS A 44 -23.80 -15.10 2.44
C LYS A 44 -23.77 -16.15 3.56
N CYS A 45 -23.49 -17.41 3.22
CA CYS A 45 -23.36 -18.50 4.20
C CYS A 45 -22.26 -18.20 5.22
N CYS A 46 -21.06 -17.81 4.77
CA CYS A 46 -19.96 -17.48 5.68
C CYS A 46 -20.30 -16.32 6.63
N ALA A 47 -21.01 -15.30 6.15
CA ALA A 47 -21.44 -14.18 6.99
C ALA A 47 -22.46 -14.62 8.06
N ALA A 48 -23.41 -15.48 7.68
CA ALA A 48 -24.39 -16.03 8.61
C ALA A 48 -23.73 -16.93 9.68
N THR A 49 -22.91 -17.89 9.25
CA THR A 49 -22.18 -18.79 10.15
C THR A 49 -21.26 -18.02 11.08
N TRP A 50 -20.57 -16.99 10.58
CA TRP A 50 -19.69 -16.18 11.43
C TRP A 50 -20.43 -15.43 12.54
N ARG A 51 -21.66 -14.97 12.28
CA ARG A 51 -22.49 -14.31 13.31
C ARG A 51 -22.95 -15.30 14.38
N GLN A 52 -23.29 -16.52 13.97
CA GLN A 52 -23.77 -17.60 14.85
C GLN A 52 -22.65 -18.26 15.68
N LEU A 53 -21.38 -18.14 15.28
CA LEU A 53 -20.25 -18.67 16.06
C LEU A 53 -20.21 -18.09 17.48
N SER A 54 -19.85 -18.95 18.42
CA SER A 54 -19.57 -18.57 19.81
C SER A 54 -18.40 -17.58 19.89
N GLU A 55 -18.38 -16.74 20.92
CA GLU A 55 -17.25 -15.82 21.14
C GLU A 55 -15.93 -16.59 21.34
N SER A 56 -15.98 -17.78 21.95
CA SER A 56 -14.82 -18.67 22.13
C SER A 56 -14.19 -19.08 20.80
N GLU A 57 -14.99 -19.38 19.78
CA GLU A 57 -14.48 -19.74 18.45
C GLU A 57 -13.99 -18.52 17.67
N LYS A 58 -14.71 -17.41 17.76
CA LYS A 58 -14.25 -16.13 17.18
C LYS A 58 -12.91 -15.73 17.79
N GLU A 59 -12.70 -15.99 19.07
CA GLU A 59 -11.44 -15.70 19.74
C GLU A 59 -10.27 -16.54 19.20
N LYS A 60 -10.49 -17.81 18.85
CA LYS A 60 -9.47 -18.63 18.17
C LYS A 60 -8.99 -17.95 16.88
N PHE A 61 -9.91 -17.40 16.08
CA PHE A 61 -9.56 -16.66 14.87
C PHE A 61 -8.94 -15.29 15.15
N ARG A 62 -9.36 -14.58 16.21
CA ARG A 62 -8.72 -13.34 16.67
C ARG A 62 -7.26 -13.57 17.07
N LYS A 63 -6.98 -14.62 17.86
CA LYS A 63 -5.62 -15.03 18.25
C LYS A 63 -4.76 -15.38 17.02
N LYS A 64 -5.30 -16.13 16.06
CA LYS A 64 -4.62 -16.43 14.78
C LYS A 64 -4.32 -15.17 13.96
N ALA A 65 -5.27 -14.24 13.84
CA ALA A 65 -5.08 -12.98 13.13
C ALA A 65 -4.00 -12.12 13.80
N LYS A 66 -4.01 -12.04 15.14
CA LYS A 66 -2.97 -11.33 15.91
C LYS A 66 -1.58 -11.93 15.67
N LYS A 67 -1.46 -13.26 15.57
CA LYS A 67 -0.20 -13.95 15.24
C LYS A 67 0.28 -13.62 13.81
N GLN A 68 -0.63 -13.53 12.84
CA GLN A 68 -0.27 -13.18 11.45
C GLN A 68 0.10 -11.71 11.26
N GLN A 69 -0.52 -10.79 12.02
CA GLN A 69 -0.13 -9.37 11.99
C GLN A 69 1.31 -9.12 12.43
N LYS A 70 1.85 -9.99 13.30
CA LYS A 70 3.26 -9.91 13.74
C LYS A 70 4.26 -10.30 12.66
N LYS A 71 3.84 -10.92 11.55
CA LYS A 71 4.75 -11.23 10.45
C LYS A 71 4.96 -9.94 9.63
N PRO A 72 6.17 -9.36 9.61
CA PRO A 72 6.43 -8.19 8.80
C PRO A 72 6.19 -8.54 7.32
N GLY A 73 5.42 -7.71 6.62
CA GLY A 73 5.31 -7.81 5.17
C GLY A 73 6.69 -7.68 4.53
N ARG A 74 6.84 -8.10 3.25
CA ARG A 74 8.09 -7.96 2.50
C ARG A 74 8.65 -6.55 2.72
N LYS A 75 9.84 -6.47 3.35
CA LYS A 75 10.50 -5.19 3.63
C LYS A 75 10.79 -4.55 2.28
N HIS A 76 10.35 -3.30 2.11
CA HIS A 76 10.77 -2.51 0.97
C HIS A 76 12.28 -2.28 1.10
N GLU A 77 13.05 -2.63 0.07
CA GLU A 77 14.49 -2.39 0.04
C GLU A 77 14.73 -0.87 0.20
N PRO A 78 15.48 -0.44 1.22
CA PRO A 78 15.65 0.98 1.47
C PRO A 78 16.38 1.59 0.28
N LYS A 79 15.82 2.65 -0.30
CA LYS A 79 16.52 3.39 -1.36
C LYS A 79 17.91 3.77 -0.84
N SER A 80 18.92 3.68 -1.71
CA SER A 80 20.32 3.91 -1.32
C SER A 80 20.48 5.17 -0.47
N LEU A 81 21.35 5.11 0.55
CA LEU A 81 21.59 6.25 1.45
C LEU A 81 21.99 7.52 0.67
N ALA A 82 22.72 7.37 -0.44
CA ALA A 82 23.06 8.45 -1.35
C ALA A 82 21.82 9.13 -1.95
N PHE A 83 20.81 8.35 -2.37
CA PHE A 83 19.55 8.89 -2.87
C PHE A 83 18.78 9.61 -1.77
N LEU A 84 18.70 9.04 -0.56
CA LEU A 84 17.98 9.65 0.55
C LEU A 84 18.60 10.99 0.97
N ARG A 85 19.93 11.06 1.10
CA ARG A 85 20.66 12.31 1.36
C ARG A 85 20.41 13.36 0.28
N PHE A 86 20.43 12.95 -0.99
CA PHE A 86 20.12 13.83 -2.11
C PHE A 86 18.69 14.38 -2.01
N VAL A 87 17.71 13.52 -1.74
CA VAL A 87 16.29 13.91 -1.61
C VAL A 87 16.14 14.94 -0.49
N SER A 88 16.67 14.69 0.71
CA SER A 88 16.53 15.62 1.84
C SER A 88 17.10 17.00 1.50
N ARG A 89 18.36 17.05 1.02
CA ARG A 89 19.04 18.32 0.71
C ARG A 89 18.34 19.13 -0.38
N THR A 90 17.89 18.47 -1.45
CA THR A 90 17.24 19.15 -2.57
C THR A 90 15.80 19.52 -2.27
N TYR A 91 15.08 18.71 -1.49
CA TYR A 91 13.72 19.00 -1.06
C TYR A 91 13.67 20.26 -0.20
N ASP A 92 14.55 20.38 0.80
CA ASP A 92 14.60 21.56 1.67
C ASP A 92 14.93 22.84 0.88
N CYS A 93 15.88 22.75 -0.06
CA CYS A 93 16.22 23.87 -0.93
C CYS A 93 15.04 24.30 -1.81
N LEU A 94 14.32 23.35 -2.41
CA LEU A 94 13.14 23.64 -3.23
C LEU A 94 11.98 24.20 -2.40
N ARG A 95 11.79 23.73 -1.17
CA ARG A 95 10.75 24.24 -0.26
C ARG A 95 11.03 25.67 0.19
N ARG A 96 12.29 26.01 0.47
CA ARG A 96 12.68 27.39 0.84
C ARG A 96 12.52 28.36 -0.33
N LYS A 97 12.88 27.95 -1.56
CA LYS A 97 12.77 28.81 -2.75
C LYS A 97 11.35 28.93 -3.29
N HIS A 98 10.52 27.92 -3.07
CA HIS A 98 9.16 27.87 -3.57
C HIS A 98 8.20 27.37 -2.49
N PRO A 99 7.88 28.22 -1.49
CA PRO A 99 6.96 27.85 -0.42
C PRO A 99 5.56 27.52 -0.96
N GLU A 100 5.12 28.27 -1.96
CA GLU A 100 3.82 28.13 -2.65
C GLU A 100 3.68 26.85 -3.48
N TRP A 101 4.77 26.13 -3.76
CA TRP A 101 4.66 24.96 -4.62
C TRP A 101 3.96 23.79 -3.90
N PRO A 102 3.01 23.12 -4.57
CA PRO A 102 2.46 21.89 -4.05
C PRO A 102 3.54 20.79 -4.03
N SER A 103 3.50 19.90 -3.03
CA SER A 103 4.50 18.84 -2.83
C SER A 103 4.70 17.97 -4.08
N LYS A 104 3.68 17.84 -4.92
CA LYS A 104 3.76 17.14 -6.21
C LYS A 104 4.78 17.80 -7.16
N LYS A 105 4.70 19.11 -7.34
CA LYS A 105 5.59 19.90 -8.22
C LYS A 105 7.04 19.87 -7.73
N ILE A 106 7.23 19.95 -6.40
CA ILE A 106 8.55 19.82 -5.78
C ILE A 106 9.16 18.45 -6.04
N ARG A 107 8.37 17.37 -5.90
CA ARG A 107 8.83 16.01 -6.18
C ARG A 107 9.21 15.81 -7.64
N GLU A 108 8.44 16.35 -8.57
CA GLU A 108 8.74 16.29 -10.00
C GLU A 108 10.08 16.99 -10.31
N GLN A 109 10.29 18.19 -9.76
CA GLN A 109 11.53 18.93 -9.94
C GLN A 109 12.74 18.23 -9.28
N LEU A 110 12.53 17.62 -8.12
CA LEU A 110 13.55 16.83 -7.42
C LEU A 110 14.01 15.65 -8.27
N MET A 111 13.09 14.93 -8.91
CA MET A 111 13.44 13.81 -9.79
C MET A 111 14.16 14.27 -11.05
N LYS A 112 13.76 15.41 -11.65
CA LYS A 112 14.47 16.02 -12.78
C LYS A 112 15.92 16.37 -12.40
N ASN A 113 16.14 16.92 -11.20
CA ASN A 113 17.49 17.23 -10.71
C ASN A 113 18.32 15.96 -10.50
N TYR A 114 17.71 14.89 -9.99
CA TYR A 114 18.39 13.60 -9.81
C TYR A 114 18.84 12.97 -11.13
N GLN A 115 17.97 13.01 -12.15
CA GLN A 115 18.31 12.52 -13.50
C GLN A 115 19.48 13.30 -14.09
N LYS A 116 19.50 14.63 -13.95
CA LYS A 116 20.63 15.46 -14.41
C LYS A 116 21.95 15.09 -13.74
N ILE A 117 21.94 14.74 -12.46
CA ILE A 117 23.15 14.31 -11.74
C ILE A 117 23.61 12.95 -12.24
N LYS A 118 22.69 11.99 -12.43
CA LYS A 118 23.01 10.66 -12.97
C LYS A 118 23.52 10.71 -14.41
N CYS A 119 22.95 11.56 -15.26
CA CYS A 119 23.35 11.70 -16.66
C CYS A 119 24.71 12.41 -16.84
N LYS A 120 25.24 13.08 -15.82
CA LYS A 120 26.56 13.74 -15.89
C LYS A 120 27.75 12.77 -15.78
N CYS A 121 27.51 11.47 -15.52
CA CYS A 121 28.58 10.46 -15.48
C CYS A 121 29.13 10.03 -16.85
N VAL A 122 28.61 10.53 -17.98
CA VAL A 122 29.11 10.20 -19.34
C VAL A 122 29.96 11.32 -19.96
N LYS A 123 30.17 12.45 -19.26
CA LYS A 123 31.05 13.53 -19.71
C LYS A 123 32.16 13.80 -18.70
N LYS A 124 33.08 12.84 -18.58
CA LYS A 124 34.47 13.15 -18.23
C LYS A 124 35.31 12.84 -19.47
N LYS A 125 35.72 13.91 -20.15
CA LYS A 125 36.90 13.94 -21.02
C LYS A 125 38.13 13.67 -20.17
#